data_AF-A0A3A8H5I7-F1
#
_entry.id   AF-A0A3A8H5I7-F1
#
_cell.length_a   1.000
_cell.length_b   1.000
_cell.length_c   1.000
_cell.angle_alpha   90.00
_cell.angle_beta   90.00
_cell.angle_gamma   90.00
#
_symmetry.space_group_name_H-M   'P 1'
#
loop_
_entity.id
_entity.type
_entity.pdbx_description
1 polymer ?
#
loop_
_entity_poly.entity_id
_entity_poly.type
_entity_poly.pdbx_seq_one_letter_code
_entity_poly.pdbx_strand_id
1 'polypeptide(L)'
;MGSPSTPGGLKFEEGTVIQLQLEVTDADNDEIFFRWTQNPSNAGGVFSDPSIATPTWTAPAPLENPNQPIYLYVEVEDHNGGVLLGQSPPLFILPKQQ
;
A
#
# COMPACT_ATOMS: atom_id res chain seq x y z
N MET A 1 13.00 -7.13 13.00
CA MET A 1 12.32 -6.01 13.68
C MET A 1 10.83 -6.21 13.46
N GLY A 2 10.08 -6.49 14.54
CA GLY A 2 8.69 -6.91 14.43
C GLY A 2 7.79 -5.74 14.07
N SER A 3 7.03 -5.89 12.99
CA SER A 3 5.88 -5.01 12.72
C SER A 3 4.96 -5.08 13.93
N PRO A 4 4.63 -3.96 14.61
CA PRO A 4 3.62 -3.97 15.64
C PRO A 4 2.30 -4.30 14.96
N SER A 5 1.85 -5.54 15.10
CA SER A 5 0.50 -5.95 14.77
C SER A 5 -0.44 -5.16 15.67
N THR A 6 -0.84 -3.96 15.27
CA THR A 6 -1.92 -3.21 15.91
C THR A 6 -3.15 -4.11 15.86
N PRO A 7 -3.65 -4.63 17.00
CA PRO A 7 -4.87 -5.42 16.98
C PRO A 7 -5.99 -4.48 16.53
N GLY A 8 -6.45 -4.63 15.27
CA GLY A 8 -7.48 -3.78 14.67
C GLY A 8 -7.07 -2.95 13.44
N GLY A 9 -5.85 -3.06 12.92
CA GLY A 9 -5.40 -2.34 11.71
C GLY A 9 -4.98 -0.88 11.96
N LEU A 10 -4.49 -0.23 10.91
CA LEU A 10 -4.07 1.18 10.93
C LEU A 10 -5.25 2.09 10.53
N LYS A 11 -5.34 3.28 11.11
CA LYS A 11 -6.41 4.25 10.85
C LYS A 11 -5.83 5.55 10.34
N PHE A 12 -6.39 6.09 9.26
CA PHE A 12 -5.97 7.34 8.65
C PHE A 12 -7.19 8.22 8.40
N GLU A 13 -7.02 9.54 8.48
CA GLU A 13 -8.04 10.46 7.99
C GLU A 13 -8.03 10.50 6.46
N GLU A 14 -9.18 10.75 5.85
CA GLU A 14 -9.26 10.97 4.40
C GLU A 14 -8.31 12.08 3.96
N GLY A 15 -7.69 11.89 2.80
CA GLY A 15 -6.67 12.80 2.26
C GLY A 15 -5.29 12.71 2.93
N THR A 16 -5.10 11.86 3.94
CA THR A 16 -3.77 11.60 4.51
C THR A 16 -2.83 11.05 3.43
N VAL A 17 -1.65 11.65 3.28
CA VAL A 17 -0.60 11.15 2.38
C VAL A 17 0.34 10.23 3.15
N ILE A 18 0.42 8.98 2.73
CA ILE A 18 1.23 7.94 3.37
C ILE A 18 2.43 7.64 2.48
N GLN A 19 3.65 7.81 3.00
CA GLN A 19 4.86 7.37 2.32
C GLN A 19 4.98 5.85 2.43
N LEU A 20 4.99 5.15 1.29
CA LEU A 20 5.28 3.72 1.25
C LEU A 20 6.80 3.54 1.10
N GLN A 21 7.34 2.59 1.85
CA GLN A 21 8.76 2.24 1.81
C GLN A 21 8.86 0.73 1.58
N LEU A 22 9.57 0.38 0.51
CA LEU A 22 9.92 -0.98 0.17
C LEU A 22 11.43 -0.99 -0.12
N GLU A 23 12.16 -1.80 0.64
CA GLU A 23 13.56 -2.09 0.35
C GLU A 23 13.62 -3.44 -0.37
N VAL A 24 14.19 -3.46 -1.56
CA VAL A 24 14.45 -4.67 -2.33
C VAL A 24 15.95 -4.79 -2.50
N THR A 25 16.48 -5.96 -2.18
CA THR A 25 17.87 -6.31 -2.47
C THR A 25 17.86 -7.22 -3.68
N ASP A 26 18.47 -6.76 -4.76
CA ASP A 26 18.74 -7.58 -5.93
C ASP A 26 20.24 -7.88 -5.97
N ALA A 27 20.58 -9.17 -5.99
CA ALA A 27 21.96 -9.66 -5.96
C ALA A 27 22.63 -9.55 -7.33
N ASP A 28 21.84 -9.62 -8.40
CA ASP A 28 22.32 -9.65 -9.78
C ASP A 28 22.23 -8.27 -10.46
N ASN A 29 21.59 -7.31 -9.77
CA ASN A 29 21.48 -5.90 -10.17
C ASN A 29 20.77 -5.72 -11.52
N ASP A 30 19.74 -6.55 -11.73
CA ASP A 30 18.76 -6.50 -12.79
C ASP A 30 17.79 -5.32 -12.59
N GLU A 31 17.04 -5.02 -13.64
CA GLU A 31 15.95 -4.04 -13.56
C GLU A 31 14.78 -4.62 -12.77
N ILE A 32 14.37 -3.90 -11.72
CA ILE A 32 13.26 -4.30 -10.85
C ILE A 32 12.01 -3.52 -11.21
N PHE A 33 10.92 -4.23 -11.47
CA PHE A 33 9.61 -3.65 -11.76
C PHE A 33 8.73 -3.69 -10.51
N PHE A 34 8.03 -2.59 -10.25
CA PHE A 34 7.07 -2.49 -9.16
C PHE A 34 5.67 -2.33 -9.72
N ARG A 35 4.70 -2.96 -9.06
CA ARG A 35 3.28 -2.73 -9.33
C ARG A 35 2.49 -2.64 -8.04
N TRP A 36 2.22 -1.42 -7.63
CA TRP A 36 1.35 -1.13 -6.50
C TRP A 36 -0.12 -1.21 -6.89
N THR A 37 -0.92 -1.89 -6.06
CA THR A 37 -2.37 -1.99 -6.21
C THR A 37 -3.06 -1.88 -4.85
N GLN A 38 -4.38 -1.73 -4.87
CA GLN A 38 -5.19 -1.71 -3.65
C GLN A 38 -6.40 -2.65 -3.77
N ASN A 39 -6.83 -3.19 -2.63
CA ASN A 39 -8.08 -3.93 -2.48
C ASN A 39 -8.95 -3.30 -1.39
N PRO A 40 -10.24 -3.04 -1.63
CA PRO A 40 -10.93 -3.24 -2.90
C PRO A 40 -10.40 -2.27 -3.98
N SER A 41 -10.43 -2.70 -5.24
CA SER A 41 -9.83 -1.93 -6.35
C SER A 41 -10.53 -0.58 -6.58
N ASN A 42 -11.79 -0.48 -6.16
CA ASN A 42 -12.59 0.74 -6.22
C ASN A 42 -12.56 1.57 -4.92
N ALA A 43 -11.67 1.30 -3.97
CA ALA A 43 -11.60 2.09 -2.74
C ALA A 43 -11.20 3.57 -2.98
N GLY A 44 -10.69 3.92 -4.16
CA GLY A 44 -10.50 5.32 -4.58
C GLY A 44 -9.23 6.00 -4.06
N GLY A 45 -8.35 5.27 -3.39
CA GLY A 45 -7.04 5.78 -2.99
C GLY A 45 -6.14 5.99 -4.21
N VAL A 46 -5.19 6.90 -4.09
CA VAL A 46 -4.37 7.35 -5.23
C VAL A 46 -2.90 7.20 -4.91
N PHE A 47 -2.20 6.38 -5.70
CA PHE A 47 -0.74 6.32 -5.70
C PHE A 47 -0.15 7.50 -6.49
N SER A 48 0.96 8.08 -6.02
CA SER A 48 1.69 9.11 -6.79
C SER A 48 2.28 8.55 -8.08
N ASP A 49 2.83 7.34 -7.99
CA ASP A 49 3.31 6.54 -9.11
C ASP A 49 3.31 5.07 -8.67
N PRO A 50 2.42 4.20 -9.17
CA PRO A 50 2.36 2.80 -8.73
C PRO A 50 3.52 1.94 -9.26
N SER A 51 4.46 2.50 -10.02
CA SER A 51 5.56 1.78 -10.67
C SER A 51 6.95 2.01 -10.05
N ILE A 52 7.04 2.81 -8.98
CA ILE A 52 8.29 3.05 -8.24
C ILE A 52 8.33 2.30 -6.90
N ALA A 53 9.52 2.14 -6.33
CA ALA A 53 9.72 1.45 -5.06
C ALA A 53 9.07 2.19 -3.86
N THR A 54 9.11 3.52 -3.86
CA THR A 54 8.73 4.36 -2.72
C THR A 54 7.67 5.42 -3.08
N PRO A 55 6.48 5.03 -3.56
CA PRO A 55 5.44 5.99 -3.85
C PRO A 55 4.78 6.50 -2.57
N THR A 56 4.02 7.58 -2.71
CA THR A 56 3.02 7.94 -1.71
C THR A 56 1.66 7.38 -2.10
N TRP A 57 0.84 7.03 -1.12
CA TRP A 57 -0.59 6.74 -1.31
C TRP A 57 -1.43 7.75 -0.55
N THR A 58 -2.38 8.38 -1.24
CA THR A 58 -3.32 9.32 -0.65
C THR A 58 -4.59 8.58 -0.25
N ALA A 59 -4.93 8.66 1.04
CA ALA A 59 -6.13 8.06 1.59
C ALA A 59 -7.39 8.62 0.90
N PRO A 60 -8.32 7.75 0.46
CA PRO A 60 -9.58 8.17 -0.14
C PRO A 60 -10.55 8.73 0.91
N ALA A 61 -11.78 9.02 0.50
CA ALA A 61 -12.91 9.13 1.43
C ALA A 61 -13.22 7.76 2.08
N PRO A 62 -13.87 7.72 3.25
CA PRO A 62 -14.30 6.48 3.88
C PRO A 62 -15.19 5.63 2.96
N LEU A 63 -15.00 4.31 2.99
CA LEU A 63 -15.86 3.36 2.28
C LEU A 63 -17.27 3.34 2.87
N GLU A 64 -18.26 2.90 2.08
CA GLU A 64 -19.65 2.75 2.53
C GLU A 64 -19.76 1.85 3.77
N ASN A 65 -18.97 0.79 3.81
CA ASN A 65 -18.80 -0.03 5.01
C ASN A 65 -17.56 0.43 5.79
N PRO A 66 -17.70 1.13 6.93
CA PRO A 66 -16.57 1.65 7.70
C PRO A 66 -15.72 0.56 8.37
N ASN A 67 -16.22 -0.67 8.43
CA ASN A 67 -15.49 -1.84 8.94
C ASN A 67 -14.81 -2.64 7.82
N GLN A 68 -14.94 -2.22 6.56
CA GLN A 68 -14.20 -2.82 5.46
C GLN A 68 -12.80 -2.20 5.38
N PRO A 69 -11.73 -2.99 5.54
CA PRO A 69 -10.37 -2.47 5.37
C PRO A 69 -10.01 -2.29 3.90
N ILE A 70 -9.07 -1.38 3.67
CA ILE A 70 -8.27 -1.30 2.44
C ILE A 70 -6.94 -2.03 2.70
N TYR A 71 -6.49 -2.82 1.74
CA TYR A 71 -5.15 -3.39 1.70
C TYR A 71 -4.38 -2.82 0.52
N LEU A 72 -3.12 -2.50 0.72
CA LEU A 72 -2.19 -2.17 -0.36
C LEU A 72 -1.32 -3.38 -0.64
N TYR A 73 -1.09 -3.65 -1.92
CA TYR A 73 -0.23 -4.72 -2.39
C TYR A 73 0.86 -4.14 -3.29
N VAL A 74 2.01 -4.80 -3.29
CA VAL A 74 3.07 -4.54 -4.27
C VAL A 74 3.54 -5.86 -4.83
N GLU A 75 3.52 -5.96 -6.15
CA GLU A 75 4.23 -7.01 -6.87
C GLU A 75 5.59 -6.46 -7.29
N VAL A 76 6.64 -7.25 -7.06
CA VAL A 76 8.02 -6.95 -7.44
C VAL A 76 8.49 -8.06 -8.37
N GLU A 77 8.96 -7.69 -9.56
CA GLU A 77 9.47 -8.62 -10.58
C GLU A 77 10.91 -8.25 -10.97
N ASP A 78 11.81 -9.23 -10.97
CA ASP A 78 13.25 -9.08 -11.20
C ASP A 78 13.71 -9.65 -12.56
N HIS A 79 12.80 -9.76 -13.54
CA HIS A 79 13.02 -10.39 -14.86
C HIS A 79 13.47 -11.87 -14.86
N ASN A 80 13.74 -12.48 -13.70
CA ASN A 80 14.11 -13.89 -13.59
C ASN A 80 12.90 -14.79 -13.25
N GLY A 81 11.69 -14.24 -13.37
CA GLY A 81 10.42 -14.92 -13.08
C GLY A 81 10.08 -14.97 -11.59
N GLY A 82 10.88 -14.33 -10.74
CA GLY A 82 10.54 -14.13 -9.33
C GLY A 82 9.47 -13.05 -9.19
N VAL A 83 8.37 -13.38 -8.51
CA VAL A 83 7.36 -12.39 -8.09
C VAL A 83 7.30 -12.39 -6.57
N LEU A 84 7.69 -11.28 -5.94
CA LEU A 84 7.44 -11.04 -4.52
C LEU A 84 6.17 -10.22 -4.36
N LEU A 85 5.26 -10.69 -3.51
CA LEU A 85 4.05 -9.96 -3.14
C LEU A 85 4.20 -9.42 -1.71
N GLY A 86 4.26 -8.10 -1.57
CA GLY A 86 4.10 -7.40 -0.30
C GLY A 86 2.63 -7.05 -0.05
N GLN A 87 2.21 -7.06 1.21
CA GLN A 87 0.88 -6.64 1.64
C GLN A 87 0.96 -5.76 2.90
N SER A 88 0.21 -4.66 2.92
CA SER A 88 0.07 -3.81 4.11
C SER A 88 -0.78 -4.49 5.20
N PRO A 89 -0.68 -4.04 6.47
CA PRO A 89 -1.75 -4.24 7.44
C PRO A 89 -3.10 -3.71 6.92
N PRO A 90 -4.24 -4.09 7.52
CA PRO A 90 -5.53 -3.50 7.19
C PRO A 90 -5.51 -1.99 7.44
N LEU A 91 -5.99 -1.20 6.48
CA LEU A 91 -6.11 0.25 6.59
C LEU A 91 -7.58 0.65 6.67
N PHE A 92 -7.94 1.48 7.64
CA PHE A 92 -9.29 2.03 7.81
C PHE A 92 -9.26 3.54 7.65
N ILE A 93 -10.23 4.07 6.91
CA ILE A 93 -10.30 5.49 6.60
C ILE A 93 -11.39 6.14 7.45
N LEU A 94 -10.99 7.20 8.15
CA LEU A 94 -11.86 8.03 8.96
C LEU A 94 -12.20 9.30 8.17
N PRO A 95 -13.43 9.82 8.29
CA PRO A 95 -13.76 11.13 7.72
C PRO A 95 -12.91 12.21 8.39
N LYS A 96 -12.60 13.29 7.66
CA LYS A 96 -11.85 14.41 8.23
C LYS A 96 -12.71 15.09 9.28
N GLN A 97 -12.17 15.31 10.47
CA GLN A 97 -12.86 16.11 11.48
C GLN A 97 -12.88 17.57 11.03
N GLN A 98 -14.06 18.19 11.09
CA GLN A 98 -14.25 19.62 10.81
C GLN A 98 -13.71 20.48 11.94
#